data_AF-A0A8C4RBB5-F1
#
_entry.id   AF-A0A8C4RBB5-F1
#
_cell.length_a   1.000
_cell.length_b   1.000
_cell.length_c   1.000
_cell.angle_alpha   90.00
_cell.angle_beta   90.00
_cell.angle_gamma   90.00
#
_symmetry.space_group_name_H-M   'P 1'
#
loop_
_entity.id
_entity.type
_entity.pdbx_description
1 polymer ?
#
loop_
_entity_poly.entity_id
_entity_poly.type
_entity_poly.pdbx_seq_one_letter_code
_entity_poly.pdbx_strand_id
1 'polypeptide(L)'
;MDESPIGGKLVRTIGRSSHFCLAPHTVWINCSYTFPQMFLSFLKTINFPGYLTLTKVSSFGQKLFGVQGSHKDIFELFSSSKFSGSNLMFKDSTVSLFHLPEGLDYRGYLGNKYVTAVESLVQKKGKKTKALRWCCIGDSEKQKCDAWDPSKKKLQCVSSSTVENCIWKIKVGEADVMSLDGGHIYTAGKCGLVPVMSEYYSTGKYYAVAVVRKTNHNITLRELAGKSTCHTGVNRTAGWNVPIGRLVQMGKISKCDIVPASNYFGPGCAPGAPLDSNLCKKCVGSGVNIVGDSDTDKCKRSSSERYSGYSGAFRCMAEGAGDVAFVKHLTVPENTDGANPAPWANNLKSSDFELLCIDGTRAPITDYLKCNLALSPAHAVFSRLEMKERVHDFLLKSQKKYGHGGSQENIFSMFSSADYVEKDLLFKDSTQCLVSIETNNYKDFLGDYFKSMEGLNACAPSGESGLIETCEFDVCHIPKKV
;
A
#
# COMPACT_ATOMS: atom_id res chain seq x y z
N MET A 1 -17.87 -50.14 24.38
CA MET A 1 -16.44 -50.05 24.69
C MET A 1 -15.73 -49.95 23.36
N ASP A 2 -15.22 -48.78 23.04
CA ASP A 2 -13.96 -48.58 22.33
C ASP A 2 -13.67 -47.07 22.33
N GLU A 3 -13.18 -46.62 23.48
CA GLU A 3 -12.46 -45.35 23.58
C GLU A 3 -11.10 -45.55 22.91
N SER A 4 -10.92 -44.96 21.73
CA SER A 4 -9.60 -44.84 21.11
C SER A 4 -8.84 -43.67 21.77
N PRO A 5 -7.65 -43.89 22.36
CA PRO A 5 -6.91 -42.81 23.00
C PRO A 5 -6.25 -41.90 21.96
N ILE A 6 -6.65 -40.62 21.95
CA ILE A 6 -5.95 -39.53 21.27
C ILE A 6 -4.70 -39.22 22.10
N GLY A 7 -3.56 -39.84 21.76
CA GLY A 7 -2.31 -39.60 22.49
C GLY A 7 -1.15 -40.46 22.04
N GLY A 8 -0.58 -40.18 20.87
CA GLY A 8 0.68 -40.79 20.45
C GLY A 8 1.87 -40.24 21.25
N LYS A 9 2.56 -41.09 22.04
CA LYS A 9 3.89 -40.78 22.57
C LYS A 9 4.93 -41.04 21.48
N LEU A 10 5.61 -40.01 20.99
CA LEU A 10 6.76 -40.14 20.10
C LEU A 10 8.08 -40.02 20.89
N VAL A 11 9.06 -40.86 20.52
CA VAL A 11 10.43 -40.88 21.05
C VAL A 11 11.18 -39.59 20.64
N ARG A 12 12.04 -39.07 21.53
CA ARG A 12 12.84 -37.82 21.46
C ARG A 12 13.75 -37.70 20.22
N THR A 13 13.18 -37.58 19.03
CA THR A 13 13.87 -36.98 17.88
C THR A 13 12.97 -35.86 17.39
N ILE A 14 13.12 -34.68 18.01
CA ILE A 14 12.29 -33.50 17.74
C ILE A 14 12.68 -32.95 16.37
N GLY A 15 12.02 -33.41 15.31
CA GLY A 15 12.04 -32.79 14.00
C GLY A 15 11.03 -31.65 13.90
N ARG A 16 11.18 -30.78 12.89
CA ARG A 16 10.26 -29.67 12.56
C ARG A 16 8.78 -30.07 12.37
N SER A 17 8.47 -31.36 12.30
CA SER A 17 7.14 -31.92 12.02
C SER A 17 6.33 -32.30 13.28
N SER A 18 6.85 -32.07 14.50
CA SER A 18 6.15 -32.44 15.74
C SER A 18 6.27 -31.37 16.83
N HIS A 19 5.31 -30.43 16.85
CA HIS A 19 5.20 -29.38 17.87
C HIS A 19 3.73 -29.00 18.11
N PHE A 20 3.38 -28.57 19.33
CA PHE A 20 2.03 -28.05 19.64
C PHE A 20 1.75 -26.72 18.90
N CYS A 21 2.73 -25.82 18.87
CA CYS A 21 2.71 -24.60 18.08
C CYS A 21 4.14 -24.12 17.84
N LEU A 22 4.32 -23.28 16.83
CA LEU A 22 5.51 -22.45 16.69
C LEU A 22 5.23 -21.13 17.40
N ALA A 23 6.06 -20.80 18.40
CA ALA A 23 5.95 -19.57 19.16
C ALA A 23 7.13 -18.63 18.83
N PRO A 24 6.89 -17.31 18.83
CA PRO A 24 7.94 -16.29 18.72
C PRO A 24 9.09 -16.47 19.72
N HIS A 25 10.27 -15.98 19.35
CA HIS A 25 11.42 -15.92 20.25
C HIS A 25 11.22 -14.92 21.40
N THR A 26 12.12 -14.92 22.38
CA THR A 26 12.13 -13.89 23.44
C THR A 26 12.57 -12.55 22.85
N VAL A 27 11.89 -11.47 23.24
CA VAL A 27 12.15 -10.12 22.76
C VAL A 27 12.49 -9.19 23.92
N TRP A 28 13.40 -8.25 23.68
CA TRP A 28 13.63 -7.12 24.58
C TRP A 28 12.63 -6.01 24.27
N ILE A 29 11.83 -5.65 25.28
CA ILE A 29 10.80 -4.63 25.17
C ILE A 29 11.34 -3.34 25.77
N ASN A 30 11.09 -2.21 25.10
CA ASN A 30 11.32 -0.88 25.64
C ASN A 30 10.01 -0.09 25.62
N CYS A 31 9.86 0.88 26.52
CA CYS A 31 8.76 1.82 26.46
C CYS A 31 8.85 2.62 25.17
N SER A 32 7.77 2.65 24.38
CA SER A 32 7.71 3.40 23.12
C SER A 32 7.96 4.91 23.28
N TYR A 33 7.98 5.45 24.52
CA TYR A 33 8.07 6.88 24.79
C TYR A 33 9.09 7.33 25.85
N THR A 34 9.87 6.46 26.51
CA THR A 34 10.83 6.92 27.53
C THR A 34 11.96 5.93 27.78
N PHE A 35 13.21 6.41 27.72
CA PHE A 35 14.38 5.67 28.21
C PHE A 35 14.36 5.61 29.74
N PRO A 36 14.58 4.42 30.36
CA PRO A 36 14.79 4.34 31.79
C PRO A 36 16.13 5.00 32.17
N GLN A 37 16.06 6.09 32.94
CA GLN A 37 17.20 6.86 33.50
C GLN A 37 18.27 5.99 34.19
N MET A 38 17.89 4.82 34.73
CA MET A 38 18.82 3.92 35.42
C MET A 38 19.91 3.32 34.50
N PHE A 39 19.60 3.04 33.23
CA PHE A 39 20.59 2.44 32.32
C PHE A 39 21.60 3.46 31.79
N LEU A 40 21.20 4.73 31.71
CA LEU A 40 22.08 5.85 31.34
C LEU A 40 23.15 6.13 32.41
N SER A 41 22.86 5.83 33.68
CA SER A 41 23.79 6.06 34.79
C SER A 41 24.97 5.07 34.75
N PHE A 42 24.74 3.80 34.44
CA PHE A 42 25.78 2.78 34.32
C PHE A 42 26.72 3.02 33.12
N LEU A 43 26.20 3.54 32.01
CA LEU A 43 26.96 3.81 30.79
C LEU A 43 27.78 5.11 30.85
N LYS A 44 27.41 6.07 31.71
CA LYS A 44 28.25 7.25 32.02
C LYS A 44 29.56 6.87 32.70
N THR A 45 29.58 5.78 33.46
CA THR A 45 30.77 5.30 34.17
C THR A 45 31.87 4.76 33.24
N ILE A 46 31.53 4.44 31.98
CA ILE A 46 32.48 3.95 30.95
C ILE A 46 32.82 4.98 29.86
N ASN A 47 32.55 6.28 30.11
CA ASN A 47 33.02 7.42 29.31
C ASN A 47 32.67 7.36 27.80
N PHE A 48 31.42 7.01 27.48
CA PHE A 48 30.95 6.82 26.10
C PHE A 48 30.26 8.10 25.54
N PRO A 49 30.63 8.62 24.35
CA PRO A 49 30.04 9.83 23.80
C PRO A 49 28.80 9.53 22.93
N GLY A 50 27.62 9.95 23.40
CA GLY A 50 26.39 10.05 22.58
C GLY A 50 25.15 9.37 23.17
N TYR A 51 23.97 9.89 22.83
CA TYR A 51 22.66 9.27 23.14
C TYR A 51 22.62 7.83 22.60
N LEU A 52 22.65 6.85 23.50
CA LEU A 52 22.58 5.42 23.16
C LEU A 52 21.11 5.02 23.00
N THR A 53 20.75 4.56 21.80
CA THR A 53 19.53 3.78 21.62
C THR A 53 19.78 2.33 22.06
N LEU A 54 18.77 1.62 22.58
CA LEU A 54 18.86 0.19 22.93
C LEU A 54 19.47 -0.62 21.78
N THR A 55 19.13 -0.24 20.54
CA THR A 55 19.64 -0.71 19.26
C THR A 55 21.17 -0.63 19.17
N LYS A 56 21.77 0.49 19.59
CA LYS A 56 23.23 0.68 19.58
C LYS A 56 23.90 -0.13 20.69
N VAL A 57 23.29 -0.19 21.87
CA VAL A 57 23.78 -0.99 23.01
C VAL A 57 23.82 -2.47 22.65
N SER A 58 22.73 -3.04 22.13
CA SER A 58 22.64 -4.46 21.80
C SER A 58 23.54 -4.85 20.63
N SER A 59 23.67 -3.97 19.62
CA SER A 59 24.61 -4.21 18.51
C SER A 59 26.06 -4.21 18.97
N PHE A 60 26.45 -3.26 19.82
CA PHE A 60 27.81 -3.15 20.32
C PHE A 60 28.14 -4.27 21.31
N GLY A 61 27.24 -4.55 22.26
CA GLY A 61 27.39 -5.62 23.23
C GLY A 61 27.58 -6.99 22.57
N GLN A 62 26.84 -7.27 21.49
CA GLN A 62 27.04 -8.51 20.73
C GLN A 62 28.37 -8.57 19.98
N LYS A 63 28.82 -7.46 19.38
CA LYS A 63 30.11 -7.40 18.68
C LYS A 63 31.30 -7.66 19.61
N LEU A 64 31.18 -7.26 20.88
CA LEU A 64 32.23 -7.48 21.88
C LEU A 64 32.08 -8.82 22.59
N PHE A 65 30.87 -9.18 23.03
CA PHE A 65 30.65 -10.25 24.01
C PHE A 65 29.74 -11.37 23.51
N GLY A 66 29.23 -11.29 22.28
CA GLY A 66 28.40 -12.33 21.67
C GLY A 66 29.18 -13.61 21.37
N VAL A 67 28.52 -14.59 20.74
CA VAL A 67 29.12 -15.90 20.43
C VAL A 67 30.41 -15.80 19.60
N GLN A 68 30.49 -14.78 18.74
CA GLN A 68 31.65 -14.44 17.90
C GLN A 68 32.29 -13.10 18.30
N GLY A 69 32.04 -12.64 19.53
CA GLY A 69 32.50 -11.34 20.01
C GLY A 69 34.01 -11.28 20.23
N SER A 70 34.62 -10.13 19.95
CA SER A 70 36.08 -9.94 20.05
C SER A 70 36.64 -10.03 21.47
N HIS A 71 35.79 -9.96 22.49
CA HIS A 71 36.13 -9.97 23.92
C HIS A 71 35.32 -11.03 24.69
N LYS A 72 34.86 -12.09 24.00
CA LYS A 72 34.08 -13.19 24.58
C LYS A 72 34.77 -13.85 25.79
N ASP A 73 36.10 -13.97 25.75
CA ASP A 73 36.87 -14.60 26.83
C ASP A 73 36.73 -13.87 28.17
N ILE A 74 36.54 -12.54 28.12
CA ILE A 74 36.33 -11.68 29.27
C ILE A 74 34.89 -11.84 29.79
N PHE A 75 33.90 -11.76 28.90
CA PHE A 75 32.49 -11.85 29.24
C PHE A 75 31.69 -12.46 28.09
N GLU A 76 30.86 -13.46 28.42
CA GLU A 76 30.01 -14.16 27.45
C GLU A 76 28.55 -13.70 27.61
N LEU A 77 28.07 -12.90 26.65
CA LEU A 77 26.75 -12.25 26.72
C LEU A 77 25.57 -13.24 26.80
N PHE A 78 25.71 -14.42 26.20
CA PHE A 78 24.66 -15.44 26.12
C PHE A 78 25.02 -16.73 26.89
N SER A 79 25.90 -16.67 27.90
CA SER A 79 26.31 -17.84 28.68
C SER A 79 26.21 -17.55 30.17
N SER A 80 25.35 -18.31 30.86
CA SER A 80 25.16 -18.23 32.32
C SER A 80 26.13 -19.12 33.12
N SER A 81 26.99 -19.89 32.42
CA SER A 81 27.82 -20.95 33.01
C SER A 81 28.73 -20.49 34.15
N LYS A 82 29.21 -19.24 34.09
CA LYS A 82 30.09 -18.64 35.10
C LYS A 82 29.36 -18.14 36.37
N PHE A 83 28.02 -18.18 36.40
CA PHE A 83 27.20 -17.52 37.42
C PHE A 83 26.25 -18.45 38.19
N SER A 84 26.49 -19.77 38.15
CA SER A 84 25.66 -20.76 38.87
C SER A 84 24.15 -20.62 38.61
N GLY A 85 23.78 -20.32 37.37
CA GLY A 85 22.40 -20.16 36.92
C GLY A 85 22.23 -20.57 35.46
N SER A 86 21.01 -20.44 34.94
CA SER A 86 20.70 -20.70 33.53
C SER A 86 19.80 -19.62 32.98
N ASN A 87 20.02 -19.24 31.73
CA ASN A 87 19.27 -18.20 31.01
C ASN A 87 19.24 -16.84 31.74
N LEU A 88 20.35 -16.45 32.34
CA LEU A 88 20.52 -15.16 33.01
C LEU A 88 20.57 -14.05 31.96
N MET A 89 19.64 -13.10 32.04
CA MET A 89 19.40 -12.00 31.07
C MET A 89 18.93 -12.46 29.69
N PHE A 90 19.63 -13.41 29.07
CA PHE A 90 19.31 -14.00 27.77
C PHE A 90 19.24 -15.52 27.89
N LYS A 91 18.52 -16.16 26.97
CA LYS A 91 18.56 -17.62 26.84
C LYS A 91 19.98 -18.06 26.48
N ASP A 92 20.50 -19.08 27.15
CA ASP A 92 21.88 -19.54 26.93
C ASP A 92 22.11 -20.09 25.50
N SER A 93 21.03 -20.50 24.83
CA SER A 93 21.07 -20.96 23.44
C SER A 93 21.00 -19.81 22.42
N THR A 94 21.06 -18.55 22.84
CA THR A 94 20.98 -17.39 21.95
C THR A 94 22.27 -17.26 21.16
N VAL A 95 22.15 -17.11 19.84
CA VAL A 95 23.32 -16.91 18.95
C VAL A 95 23.50 -15.43 18.62
N SER A 96 22.38 -14.72 18.43
CA SER A 96 22.36 -13.32 18.06
C SER A 96 21.04 -12.65 18.43
N LEU A 97 21.06 -11.32 18.56
CA LEU A 97 19.91 -10.42 18.64
C LEU A 97 19.86 -9.62 17.34
N PHE A 98 18.66 -9.44 16.82
CA PHE A 98 18.37 -8.62 15.65
C PHE A 98 17.40 -7.50 16.03
N HIS A 99 17.43 -6.41 15.26
CA HIS A 99 16.49 -5.32 15.44
C HIS A 99 15.17 -5.66 14.80
N LEU A 100 14.09 -5.30 15.50
CA LEU A 100 12.75 -5.38 14.95
C LEU A 100 12.46 -4.13 14.10
N PRO A 101 11.66 -4.27 13.03
CA PRO A 101 11.21 -3.12 12.25
C PRO A 101 10.50 -2.07 13.12
N GLU A 102 10.66 -0.80 12.74
CA GLU A 102 9.90 0.28 13.36
C GLU A 102 8.41 0.13 13.05
N GLY A 103 7.55 0.26 14.06
CA GLY A 103 6.10 0.06 13.93
C GLY A 103 5.60 -1.35 14.28
N LEU A 104 6.49 -2.32 14.49
CA LEU A 104 6.10 -3.66 14.95
C LEU A 104 5.64 -3.64 16.42
N ASP A 105 4.34 -3.75 16.65
CA ASP A 105 3.77 -3.90 17.98
C ASP A 105 3.79 -5.37 18.49
N TYR A 106 3.36 -5.58 19.74
CA TYR A 106 3.33 -6.93 20.33
C TYR A 106 2.38 -7.89 19.59
N ARG A 107 1.30 -7.40 18.96
CA ARG A 107 0.38 -8.26 18.21
C ARG A 107 0.98 -8.67 16.87
N GLY A 108 1.70 -7.76 16.23
CA GLY A 108 2.52 -8.03 15.05
C GLY A 108 3.58 -9.09 15.35
N TYR A 109 4.34 -8.91 16.43
CA TYR A 109 5.40 -9.84 16.83
C TYR A 109 4.86 -11.21 17.27
N LEU A 110 3.81 -11.23 18.08
CA LEU A 110 3.25 -12.49 18.59
C LEU A 110 2.37 -13.23 17.56
N GLY A 111 1.79 -12.48 16.64
CA GLY A 111 0.80 -12.96 15.70
C GLY A 111 -0.60 -13.09 16.30
N ASN A 112 -1.61 -12.75 15.51
CA ASN A 112 -3.03 -12.73 15.92
C ASN A 112 -3.50 -14.05 16.56
N LYS A 113 -3.07 -15.21 16.03
CA LYS A 113 -3.46 -16.53 16.55
C LYS A 113 -2.98 -16.74 17.99
N TYR A 114 -1.73 -16.40 18.28
CA TYR A 114 -1.15 -16.57 19.61
C TYR A 114 -1.79 -15.60 20.61
N VAL A 115 -1.91 -14.33 20.23
CA VAL A 115 -2.56 -13.30 21.06
C VAL A 115 -4.00 -13.69 21.39
N THR A 116 -4.77 -14.10 20.38
CA THR A 116 -6.17 -14.52 20.58
C THR A 116 -6.27 -15.73 21.53
N ALA A 117 -5.33 -16.67 21.44
CA ALA A 117 -5.28 -17.83 22.34
C ALA A 117 -4.98 -17.39 23.78
N VAL A 118 -4.00 -16.51 24.01
CA VAL A 118 -3.65 -16.00 25.34
C VAL A 118 -4.80 -15.17 25.93
N GLU A 119 -5.40 -14.26 25.16
CA GLU A 119 -6.55 -13.46 25.60
C GLU A 119 -7.74 -14.34 26.01
N SER A 120 -7.93 -15.50 25.38
CA SER A 120 -9.00 -16.45 25.73
C SER A 120 -8.83 -17.10 27.10
N LEU A 121 -7.60 -17.12 27.64
CA LEU A 121 -7.32 -17.63 28.99
C LEU A 121 -7.71 -16.63 30.07
N VAL A 122 -7.64 -15.33 29.78
CA VAL A 122 -7.89 -14.24 30.73
C VAL A 122 -9.35 -13.78 30.69
N GLN A 123 -10.01 -13.85 29.53
CA GLN A 123 -11.42 -13.48 29.41
C GLN A 123 -12.33 -14.51 30.11
N LYS A 124 -12.93 -14.13 31.24
CA LYS A 124 -14.11 -14.83 31.80
C LYS A 124 -15.16 -14.92 30.70
N LYS A 125 -15.58 -16.13 30.30
CA LYS A 125 -16.59 -16.50 29.26
C LYS A 125 -17.61 -15.40 28.89
N GLY A 126 -17.15 -14.31 28.27
CA GLY A 126 -17.97 -13.26 27.70
C GLY A 126 -18.21 -13.63 26.25
N LYS A 127 -19.45 -13.45 25.77
CA LYS A 127 -19.77 -13.67 24.35
C LYS A 127 -18.89 -12.74 23.51
N LYS A 128 -17.81 -13.25 22.91
CA LYS A 128 -17.11 -12.55 21.83
C LYS A 128 -18.16 -12.16 20.79
N THR A 129 -18.22 -10.87 20.47
CA THR A 129 -19.20 -10.36 19.52
C THR A 129 -18.91 -10.99 18.16
N LYS A 130 -19.95 -11.46 17.47
CA LYS A 130 -19.83 -12.00 16.10
C LYS A 130 -19.94 -10.89 15.04
N ALA A 131 -19.86 -9.62 15.43
CA ALA A 131 -19.87 -8.52 14.48
C ALA A 131 -18.57 -8.50 13.67
N LEU A 132 -18.65 -8.10 12.41
CA LEU A 132 -17.48 -7.73 11.60
C LEU A 132 -17.02 -6.34 12.02
N ARG A 133 -15.70 -6.11 12.07
CA ARG A 133 -15.13 -4.78 12.33
C ARG A 133 -14.66 -4.14 11.04
N TRP A 134 -15.38 -3.14 10.55
CA TRP A 134 -14.97 -2.35 9.38
C TRP A 134 -13.99 -1.27 9.80
N CYS A 135 -12.85 -1.19 9.12
CA CYS A 135 -11.88 -0.13 9.36
C CYS A 135 -12.19 1.07 8.46
N CYS A 136 -12.44 2.22 9.09
CA CYS A 136 -12.83 3.48 8.47
C CYS A 136 -11.67 4.47 8.57
N ILE A 137 -11.48 5.27 7.52
CA ILE A 137 -10.48 6.33 7.42
C ILE A 137 -11.14 7.65 7.79
N GLY A 138 -10.79 8.18 8.96
CA GLY A 138 -11.37 9.42 9.48
C GLY A 138 -12.80 9.29 9.99
N ASP A 139 -13.33 10.40 10.47
CA ASP A 139 -14.62 10.43 11.17
C ASP A 139 -15.81 10.35 10.20
N SER A 140 -15.70 10.93 9.01
CA SER A 140 -16.74 10.93 7.99
C SER A 140 -17.09 9.51 7.51
N GLU A 141 -16.08 8.68 7.21
CA GLU A 141 -16.33 7.26 6.90
C GLU A 141 -16.91 6.51 8.10
N LYS A 142 -16.41 6.79 9.30
CA LYS A 142 -16.88 6.13 10.51
C LYS A 142 -18.35 6.43 10.77
N GLN A 143 -18.80 7.67 10.56
CA GLN A 143 -20.21 8.06 10.68
C GLN A 143 -21.09 7.27 9.71
N LYS A 144 -20.69 7.20 8.42
CA LYS A 144 -21.41 6.39 7.42
C LYS A 144 -21.44 4.91 7.78
N CYS A 145 -20.33 4.37 8.28
CA CYS A 145 -20.25 2.98 8.71
C CYS A 145 -21.17 2.70 9.92
N ASP A 146 -21.18 3.58 10.93
CA ASP A 146 -22.05 3.42 12.09
C ASP A 146 -23.53 3.47 11.69
N ALA A 147 -23.89 4.25 10.66
CA ALA A 147 -25.24 4.30 10.08
C ALA A 147 -25.62 3.01 9.32
N TRP A 148 -24.65 2.26 8.80
CA TRP A 148 -24.89 0.98 8.09
C TRP A 148 -25.47 -0.10 9.02
N ASP A 149 -25.02 -0.16 10.28
CA ASP A 149 -25.63 -0.98 11.33
C ASP A 149 -25.67 -0.23 12.67
N PRO A 150 -26.72 0.58 12.90
CA PRO A 150 -26.85 1.35 14.14
C PRO A 150 -26.90 0.47 15.40
N SER A 151 -27.30 -0.80 15.26
CA SER A 151 -27.39 -1.76 16.37
C SER A 151 -26.03 -2.32 16.80
N LYS A 152 -24.99 -2.17 15.97
CA LYS A 152 -23.63 -2.68 16.17
C LYS A 152 -23.54 -4.21 16.40
N LYS A 153 -24.56 -4.95 15.96
CA LYS A 153 -24.69 -6.40 16.17
C LYS A 153 -24.01 -7.21 15.07
N LYS A 154 -24.05 -6.72 13.83
CA LYS A 154 -23.48 -7.37 12.64
C LYS A 154 -22.22 -6.64 12.16
N LEU A 155 -22.19 -5.32 12.29
CA LEU A 155 -21.05 -4.48 11.91
C LEU A 155 -20.65 -3.56 13.07
N GLN A 156 -19.36 -3.44 13.31
CA GLN A 156 -18.76 -2.47 14.23
C GLN A 156 -17.73 -1.65 13.45
N CYS A 157 -17.66 -0.35 13.71
CA CYS A 157 -16.81 0.54 12.92
C CYS A 157 -15.64 1.02 13.77
N VAL A 158 -14.43 0.69 13.32
CA VAL A 158 -13.16 1.08 13.93
C VAL A 158 -12.57 2.20 13.06
N SER A 159 -12.16 3.31 13.66
CA SER A 159 -11.53 4.40 12.93
C SER A 159 -10.00 4.31 12.96
N SER A 160 -9.38 4.86 11.93
CA SER A 160 -7.94 5.02 11.75
C SER A 160 -7.66 6.32 11.01
N SER A 161 -6.47 6.89 11.21
CA SER A 161 -6.04 8.11 10.51
C SER A 161 -5.52 7.86 9.10
N THR A 162 -5.04 6.65 8.81
CA THR A 162 -4.44 6.28 7.52
C THR A 162 -4.87 4.88 7.08
N VAL A 163 -4.78 4.64 5.77
CA VAL A 163 -5.10 3.35 5.14
C VAL A 163 -4.12 2.27 5.60
N GLU A 164 -2.84 2.61 5.70
CA GLU A 164 -1.75 1.76 6.19
C GLU A 164 -2.04 1.25 7.60
N ASN A 165 -2.48 2.15 8.49
CA ASN A 165 -2.86 1.78 9.85
C ASN A 165 -4.09 0.86 9.87
N CYS A 166 -5.04 1.03 8.94
CA CYS A 166 -6.15 0.08 8.80
C CYS A 166 -5.70 -1.29 8.28
N ILE A 167 -4.80 -1.33 7.30
CA ILE A 167 -4.19 -2.59 6.80
C ILE A 167 -3.49 -3.30 7.96
N TRP A 168 -2.71 -2.57 8.77
CA TRP A 168 -2.07 -3.10 9.96
C TRP A 168 -3.09 -3.65 10.97
N LYS A 169 -4.10 -2.86 11.35
CA LYS A 169 -5.18 -3.29 12.25
C LYS A 169 -5.89 -4.55 11.76
N ILE A 170 -6.12 -4.68 10.45
CA ILE A 170 -6.69 -5.91 9.88
C ILE A 170 -5.69 -7.05 9.98
N LYS A 171 -4.41 -6.85 9.66
CA LYS A 171 -3.36 -7.87 9.79
C LYS A 171 -3.26 -8.41 11.23
N VAL A 172 -3.24 -7.53 12.23
CA VAL A 172 -3.08 -7.92 13.64
C VAL A 172 -4.38 -8.31 14.34
N GLY A 173 -5.52 -8.25 13.65
CA GLY A 173 -6.81 -8.71 14.20
C GLY A 173 -7.54 -7.68 15.06
N GLU A 174 -7.24 -6.39 14.94
CA GLU A 174 -7.96 -5.29 15.58
C GLU A 174 -9.15 -4.76 14.74
N ALA A 175 -9.07 -4.92 13.42
CA ALA A 175 -10.18 -4.76 12.48
C ALA A 175 -10.29 -6.02 11.61
N ASP A 176 -11.33 -6.14 10.79
CA ASP A 176 -11.56 -7.32 9.96
C ASP A 176 -11.57 -7.03 8.46
N VAL A 177 -12.02 -5.85 8.05
CA VAL A 177 -12.32 -5.56 6.64
C VAL A 177 -12.23 -4.07 6.33
N MET A 178 -11.84 -3.75 5.10
CA MET A 178 -11.96 -2.41 4.51
C MET A 178 -12.03 -2.50 2.97
N SER A 179 -12.51 -1.45 2.30
CA SER A 179 -12.31 -1.27 0.85
C SER A 179 -10.98 -0.57 0.60
N LEU A 180 -10.27 -0.95 -0.46
CA LEU A 180 -8.97 -0.40 -0.84
C LEU A 180 -8.97 0.03 -2.31
N ASP A 181 -8.32 1.15 -2.60
CA ASP A 181 -7.97 1.52 -3.97
C ASP A 181 -6.77 0.72 -4.50
N GLY A 182 -6.59 0.77 -5.83
CA GLY A 182 -5.54 0.04 -6.53
C GLY A 182 -4.11 0.29 -6.02
N GLY A 183 -3.82 1.47 -5.46
CA GLY A 183 -2.52 1.81 -4.89
C GLY A 183 -2.20 1.04 -3.61
N HIS A 184 -3.19 0.80 -2.75
CA HIS A 184 -2.99 0.14 -1.46
C HIS A 184 -3.21 -1.38 -1.50
N ILE A 185 -3.83 -1.91 -2.56
CA ILE A 185 -4.03 -3.36 -2.74
C ILE A 185 -2.69 -4.12 -2.74
N TYR A 186 -1.64 -3.55 -3.33
CA TYR A 186 -0.31 -4.14 -3.29
C TYR A 186 0.20 -4.29 -1.84
N THR A 187 0.13 -3.22 -1.05
CA THR A 187 0.54 -3.20 0.36
C THR A 187 -0.27 -4.19 1.21
N ALA A 188 -1.59 -4.21 1.03
CA ALA A 188 -2.46 -5.16 1.74
C ALA A 188 -2.11 -6.62 1.41
N GLY A 189 -1.85 -6.91 0.14
CA GLY A 189 -1.40 -8.21 -0.34
C GLY A 189 -0.05 -8.63 0.24
N LYS A 190 0.91 -7.70 0.32
CA LYS A 190 2.20 -7.89 1.00
C LYS A 190 2.05 -8.16 2.50
N CYS A 191 1.04 -7.57 3.13
CA CYS A 191 0.63 -7.90 4.49
C CYS A 191 -0.11 -9.24 4.63
N GLY A 192 -0.33 -9.98 3.54
CA GLY A 192 -1.02 -11.27 3.57
C GLY A 192 -2.54 -11.17 3.70
N LEU A 193 -3.12 -9.99 3.41
CA LEU A 193 -4.56 -9.84 3.23
C LEU A 193 -4.96 -10.32 1.83
N VAL A 194 -6.19 -10.77 1.70
CA VAL A 194 -6.73 -11.35 0.47
C VAL A 194 -7.92 -10.54 -0.05
N PRO A 195 -8.11 -10.44 -1.37
CA PRO A 195 -9.28 -9.80 -1.96
C PRO A 195 -10.54 -10.65 -1.71
N VAL A 196 -11.66 -9.97 -1.47
CA VAL A 196 -12.97 -10.58 -1.20
C VAL A 196 -13.99 -10.24 -2.29
N MET A 197 -14.23 -8.96 -2.53
CA MET A 197 -15.13 -8.46 -3.58
C MET A 197 -14.56 -7.20 -4.23
N SER A 198 -14.84 -6.98 -5.51
CA SER A 198 -14.44 -5.81 -6.28
C SER A 198 -15.61 -4.85 -6.44
N GLU A 199 -15.38 -3.55 -6.35
CA GLU A 199 -16.32 -2.55 -6.84
C GLU A 199 -16.45 -2.67 -8.37
N TYR A 200 -17.68 -2.63 -8.87
CA TYR A 200 -17.99 -2.56 -10.29
C TYR A 200 -18.56 -1.19 -10.63
N TYR A 201 -18.06 -0.57 -11.68
CA TYR A 201 -18.47 0.75 -12.15
C TYR A 201 -19.07 0.66 -13.55
N SER A 202 -20.05 1.51 -13.86
CA SER A 202 -20.59 1.66 -15.22
C SER A 202 -19.52 2.14 -16.21
N THR A 203 -18.55 2.91 -15.74
CA THR A 203 -17.37 3.38 -16.50
C THR A 203 -16.31 2.29 -16.73
N GLY A 204 -16.46 1.12 -16.10
CA GLY A 204 -15.61 -0.06 -16.30
C GLY A 204 -14.17 0.06 -15.77
N LYS A 205 -13.39 -1.01 -15.98
CA LYS A 205 -11.93 -0.97 -15.86
C LYS A 205 -11.37 -0.23 -17.07
N TYR A 206 -10.27 0.52 -16.88
CA TYR A 206 -9.62 1.22 -17.98
C TYR A 206 -8.15 0.83 -18.14
N TYR A 207 -7.69 0.80 -19.38
CA TYR A 207 -6.28 0.64 -19.70
C TYR A 207 -5.55 1.97 -19.53
N ALA A 208 -4.47 1.95 -18.76
CA ALA A 208 -3.47 3.03 -18.71
C ALA A 208 -2.57 2.94 -19.94
N VAL A 209 -2.38 4.05 -20.64
CA VAL A 209 -1.64 4.12 -21.91
C VAL A 209 -0.68 5.30 -21.91
N ALA A 210 0.38 5.20 -22.71
CA ALA A 210 1.26 6.32 -23.06
C ALA A 210 0.92 6.77 -24.49
N VAL A 211 0.51 8.03 -24.64
CA VAL A 211 0.08 8.62 -25.92
C VAL A 211 1.14 9.58 -26.41
N VAL A 212 1.44 9.52 -27.70
CA VAL A 212 2.41 10.38 -28.39
C VAL A 212 1.79 10.89 -29.69
N ARG A 213 2.27 12.03 -30.21
CA ARG A 213 1.93 12.47 -31.56
C ARG A 213 2.53 11.53 -32.60
N LYS A 214 1.77 11.25 -33.64
CA LYS A 214 2.21 10.42 -34.76
C LYS A 214 3.44 11.01 -35.48
N THR A 215 3.56 12.33 -35.53
CA THR A 215 4.70 13.05 -36.13
C THR A 215 6.02 12.85 -35.37
N ASN A 216 5.99 12.47 -34.09
CA ASN A 216 7.19 12.26 -33.28
C ASN A 216 7.74 10.84 -33.45
N HIS A 217 8.15 10.46 -34.67
CA HIS A 217 8.48 9.08 -35.06
C HIS A 217 9.50 8.37 -34.15
N ASN A 218 10.49 9.11 -33.63
CA ASN A 218 11.62 8.56 -32.88
C ASN A 218 11.36 8.34 -31.39
N ILE A 219 10.13 8.56 -30.91
CA ILE A 219 9.81 8.38 -29.48
C ILE A 219 9.21 7.00 -29.27
N THR A 220 9.87 6.22 -28.42
CA THR A 220 9.41 4.92 -27.93
C THR A 220 9.33 4.93 -26.41
N LEU A 221 8.60 3.98 -25.82
CA LEU A 221 8.51 3.86 -24.36
C LEU A 221 9.89 3.62 -23.70
N ARG A 222 10.83 3.03 -24.45
CA ARG A 222 12.19 2.69 -23.98
C ARG A 222 13.16 3.87 -23.99
N GLU A 223 12.79 4.97 -24.64
CA GLU A 223 13.65 6.13 -24.95
C GLU A 223 13.02 7.44 -24.44
N LEU A 224 12.35 7.37 -23.29
CA LEU A 224 11.72 8.52 -22.65
C LEU A 224 12.70 9.41 -21.86
N ALA A 225 13.96 9.01 -21.73
CA ALA A 225 14.98 9.79 -21.05
C ALA A 225 15.14 11.17 -21.72
N GLY A 226 15.03 12.23 -20.93
CA GLY A 226 15.10 13.62 -21.40
C GLY A 226 13.91 14.10 -22.23
N LYS A 227 12.89 13.26 -22.48
CA LYS A 227 11.66 13.66 -23.17
C LYS A 227 10.71 14.39 -22.24
N SER A 228 9.97 15.35 -22.77
CA SER A 228 8.99 16.12 -22.00
C SER A 228 7.74 15.27 -21.77
N THR A 229 7.28 15.10 -20.54
CA THR A 229 6.13 14.24 -20.23
C THR A 229 4.99 14.98 -19.54
N CYS A 230 3.76 14.53 -19.83
CA CYS A 230 2.52 15.06 -19.26
C CYS A 230 1.82 13.97 -18.46
N HIS A 231 1.54 14.24 -17.19
CA HIS A 231 0.98 13.30 -16.24
C HIS A 231 -0.35 13.82 -15.69
N THR A 232 -1.29 12.93 -15.41
CA THR A 232 -2.58 13.35 -14.81
C THR A 232 -2.47 13.89 -13.38
N GLY A 233 -1.33 13.65 -12.73
CA GLY A 233 -1.00 14.06 -11.37
C GLY A 233 -0.17 13.00 -10.66
N VAL A 234 0.71 13.43 -9.76
CA VAL A 234 1.52 12.55 -8.90
C VAL A 234 0.60 11.61 -8.10
N ASN A 235 1.03 10.36 -7.93
CA ASN A 235 0.34 9.27 -7.25
C ASN A 235 -0.99 8.80 -7.88
N ARG A 236 -1.35 9.28 -9.07
CA ARG A 236 -2.51 8.75 -9.81
C ARG A 236 -2.18 7.49 -10.58
N THR A 237 -3.12 6.56 -10.67
CA THR A 237 -2.96 5.24 -11.30
C THR A 237 -2.36 5.31 -12.71
N ALA A 238 -3.11 5.79 -13.70
CA ALA A 238 -2.64 5.81 -15.10
C ALA A 238 -1.57 6.87 -15.39
N GLY A 239 -1.63 8.01 -14.70
CA GLY A 239 -0.74 9.13 -14.98
C GLY A 239 0.61 9.06 -14.28
N TRP A 240 0.75 8.25 -13.24
CA TRP A 240 1.96 8.21 -12.41
C TRP A 240 2.35 6.79 -12.00
N ASN A 241 1.51 6.09 -11.24
CA ASN A 241 1.89 4.81 -10.64
C ASN A 241 2.24 3.76 -11.70
N VAL A 242 1.38 3.60 -12.72
CA VAL A 242 1.65 2.69 -13.83
C VAL A 242 2.92 3.05 -14.59
N PRO A 243 3.05 4.27 -15.17
CA PRO A 243 4.22 4.58 -16.01
C PRO A 243 5.54 4.59 -15.22
N ILE A 244 5.58 5.16 -14.02
CA ILE A 244 6.81 5.16 -13.20
C ILE A 244 7.18 3.74 -12.79
N GLY A 245 6.20 2.95 -12.34
CA GLY A 245 6.40 1.56 -11.96
C GLY A 245 6.97 0.70 -13.10
N ARG A 246 6.44 0.87 -14.32
CA ARG A 246 6.96 0.19 -15.51
C ARG A 246 8.38 0.62 -15.87
N LEU A 247 8.69 1.91 -15.78
CA LEU A 247 10.03 2.40 -16.08
C LEU A 247 11.07 1.89 -15.07
N VAL A 248 10.71 1.79 -13.79
CA VAL A 248 11.57 1.15 -12.78
C VAL A 248 11.75 -0.33 -13.10
N GLN A 249 10.68 -1.06 -13.42
CA GLN A 249 10.75 -2.47 -13.81
C GLN A 249 11.68 -2.69 -15.02
N MET A 250 11.68 -1.77 -15.98
CA MET A 250 12.55 -1.80 -17.15
C MET A 250 14.00 -1.37 -16.86
N GLY A 251 14.33 -1.02 -15.62
CA GLY A 251 15.65 -0.52 -15.23
C GLY A 251 15.98 0.87 -15.77
N LYS A 252 14.96 1.65 -16.18
CA LYS A 252 15.13 2.99 -16.75
C LYS A 252 15.26 4.08 -15.69
N ILE A 253 14.61 3.87 -14.54
CA ILE A 253 14.70 4.76 -13.38
C ILE A 253 15.21 3.92 -12.20
N SER A 254 16.25 4.40 -11.51
CA SER A 254 16.92 3.67 -10.44
C SER A 254 16.29 3.85 -9.06
N LYS A 255 15.40 4.84 -8.89
CA LYS A 255 14.73 5.18 -7.64
C LYS A 255 13.29 5.65 -7.90
N CYS A 256 12.39 5.38 -6.96
CA CYS A 256 10.94 5.48 -7.15
C CYS A 256 10.37 6.82 -6.67
N ASP A 257 11.24 7.73 -6.23
CA ASP A 257 10.89 9.07 -5.79
C ASP A 257 10.64 10.02 -6.97
N ILE A 258 9.86 11.07 -6.69
CA ILE A 258 9.55 12.15 -7.64
C ILE A 258 10.83 12.80 -8.19
N VAL A 259 11.87 12.95 -7.37
CA VAL A 259 13.14 13.59 -7.76
C VAL A 259 13.91 12.77 -8.81
N PRO A 260 14.21 11.47 -8.62
CA PRO A 260 14.73 10.59 -9.66
C PRO A 260 13.91 10.56 -10.94
N ALA A 261 12.57 10.48 -10.85
CA ALA A 261 11.71 10.55 -12.03
C ALA A 261 11.85 11.91 -12.75
N SER A 262 11.93 12.99 -12.00
CA SER A 262 12.17 14.36 -12.50
C SER A 262 13.53 14.52 -13.18
N ASN A 263 14.54 13.76 -12.75
CA ASN A 263 15.86 13.76 -13.38
C ASN A 263 15.91 12.88 -14.64
N TYR A 264 15.07 11.84 -14.72
CA TYR A 264 14.98 10.98 -15.89
C TYR A 264 14.25 11.66 -17.06
N PHE A 265 13.13 12.33 -16.78
CA PHE A 265 12.38 13.06 -17.81
C PHE A 265 12.94 14.46 -18.06
N GLY A 266 12.63 15.00 -19.24
CA GLY A 266 12.83 16.41 -19.54
C GLY A 266 11.78 17.30 -18.86
N PRO A 267 11.80 18.63 -19.11
CA PRO A 267 10.80 19.56 -18.58
C PRO A 267 9.38 19.16 -18.99
N GLY A 268 8.49 18.93 -18.03
CA GLY A 268 7.13 18.43 -18.26
C GLY A 268 6.11 19.01 -17.29
N CYS A 269 4.93 18.38 -17.24
CA CYS A 269 3.90 18.70 -16.27
C CYS A 269 3.38 17.45 -15.55
N ALA A 270 3.62 17.37 -14.24
CA ALA A 270 3.07 16.40 -13.31
C ALA A 270 2.51 17.13 -12.07
N PRO A 271 1.22 17.47 -12.07
CA PRO A 271 0.60 18.18 -10.95
C PRO A 271 0.79 17.46 -9.61
N GLY A 272 1.23 18.19 -8.60
CA GLY A 272 1.60 17.68 -7.28
C GLY A 272 3.10 17.40 -7.10
N ALA A 273 3.93 17.57 -8.14
CA ALA A 273 5.39 17.54 -7.99
C ALA A 273 5.91 18.85 -7.36
N PRO A 274 7.16 18.87 -6.82
CA PRO A 274 7.79 20.09 -6.36
C PRO A 274 7.90 21.14 -7.48
N LEU A 275 7.58 22.41 -7.17
CA LEU A 275 7.48 23.50 -8.14
C LEU A 275 8.78 23.78 -8.91
N ASP A 276 9.92 23.55 -8.26
CA ASP A 276 11.27 23.74 -8.80
C ASP A 276 11.76 22.56 -9.67
N SER A 277 11.02 21.44 -9.66
CA SER A 277 11.37 20.23 -10.38
C SER A 277 11.09 20.32 -11.89
N ASN A 278 11.78 19.52 -12.72
CA ASN A 278 11.53 19.44 -14.16
C ASN A 278 10.06 19.11 -14.48
N LEU A 279 9.42 18.33 -13.60
CA LEU A 279 8.04 17.91 -13.73
C LEU A 279 7.01 19.03 -13.52
N CYS A 280 7.37 20.21 -13.02
CA CYS A 280 6.43 21.34 -12.92
C CYS A 280 6.73 22.47 -13.91
N LYS A 281 7.82 22.38 -14.68
CA LYS A 281 8.29 23.47 -15.55
C LYS A 281 7.29 23.84 -16.65
N LYS A 282 6.57 22.86 -17.18
CA LYS A 282 5.60 23.04 -18.29
C LYS A 282 4.15 23.08 -17.83
N CYS A 283 3.88 22.99 -16.53
CA CYS A 283 2.55 23.25 -15.99
C CYS A 283 2.18 24.73 -16.14
N VAL A 284 0.89 25.04 -16.29
CA VAL A 284 0.43 26.36 -16.76
C VAL A 284 -0.56 27.05 -15.82
N GLY A 285 -0.83 26.43 -14.66
CA GLY A 285 -1.75 26.92 -13.64
C GLY A 285 -3.17 27.13 -14.18
N SER A 286 -3.87 28.07 -13.56
CA SER A 286 -5.22 28.49 -13.95
C SER A 286 -5.23 29.18 -15.32
N GLY A 287 -4.08 29.72 -15.74
CA GLY A 287 -3.98 30.53 -16.96
C GLY A 287 -4.44 31.97 -16.79
N VAL A 288 -4.70 32.40 -15.55
CA VAL A 288 -5.00 33.79 -15.20
C VAL A 288 -3.70 34.44 -14.77
N ASN A 289 -3.01 35.10 -15.69
CA ASN A 289 -1.85 35.93 -15.35
C ASN A 289 -2.34 37.26 -14.78
N ILE A 290 -2.48 37.36 -13.45
CA ILE A 290 -2.63 38.66 -12.79
C ILE A 290 -1.24 39.30 -12.77
N VAL A 291 -1.11 40.49 -13.35
CA VAL A 291 0.16 41.23 -13.38
C VAL A 291 0.64 41.45 -11.94
N GLY A 292 1.78 40.86 -11.59
CA GLY A 292 2.40 41.00 -10.26
C GLY A 292 2.14 39.84 -9.29
N ASP A 293 1.34 38.84 -9.64
CA ASP A 293 1.11 37.65 -8.81
C ASP A 293 1.55 36.37 -9.54
N SER A 294 2.26 35.49 -8.84
CA SER A 294 2.57 34.17 -9.38
C SER A 294 1.28 33.35 -9.45
N ASP A 295 0.97 32.71 -10.57
CA ASP A 295 -0.19 31.82 -10.68
C ASP A 295 -0.09 30.71 -9.62
N THR A 296 -0.78 30.93 -8.49
CA THR A 296 -0.65 30.05 -7.32
C THR A 296 -1.16 28.65 -7.61
N ASP A 297 -1.89 28.45 -8.71
CA ASP A 297 -2.42 27.17 -9.14
C ASP A 297 -1.44 26.35 -9.97
N LYS A 298 -0.29 26.92 -10.36
CA LYS A 298 0.72 26.19 -11.13
C LYS A 298 1.13 24.90 -10.43
N CYS A 299 1.02 23.80 -11.17
CA CYS A 299 1.35 22.45 -10.70
C CYS A 299 0.54 21.96 -9.48
N LYS A 300 -0.54 22.64 -9.07
CA LYS A 300 -1.43 22.11 -8.03
C LYS A 300 -2.14 20.84 -8.50
N ARG A 301 -2.26 19.85 -7.61
CA ARG A 301 -2.96 18.58 -7.89
C ARG A 301 -4.49 18.72 -7.82
N SER A 302 -5.03 19.71 -8.51
CA SER A 302 -6.44 20.08 -8.57
C SER A 302 -6.83 20.46 -9.99
N SER A 303 -8.12 20.65 -10.27
CA SER A 303 -8.62 21.13 -11.56
C SER A 303 -8.29 22.60 -11.85
N SER A 304 -7.75 23.33 -10.87
CA SER A 304 -7.27 24.70 -11.08
C SER A 304 -6.02 24.76 -11.95
N GLU A 305 -5.21 23.70 -12.01
CA GLU A 305 -4.16 23.53 -13.02
C GLU A 305 -4.77 22.99 -14.33
N ARG A 306 -4.67 23.73 -15.42
CA ARG A 306 -5.26 23.34 -16.72
C ARG A 306 -4.68 22.06 -17.31
N TYR A 307 -3.45 21.69 -16.97
CA TYR A 307 -2.83 20.43 -17.38
C TYR A 307 -3.06 19.26 -16.40
N SER A 308 -3.95 19.42 -15.43
CA SER A 308 -4.29 18.39 -14.46
C SER A 308 -5.37 17.43 -14.93
N GLY A 309 -5.30 16.18 -14.46
CA GLY A 309 -6.22 15.12 -14.83
C GLY A 309 -6.03 14.57 -16.23
N TYR A 310 -6.97 13.73 -16.66
CA TYR A 310 -6.89 13.01 -17.93
C TYR A 310 -6.88 13.96 -19.13
N SER A 311 -7.90 14.81 -19.22
CA SER A 311 -8.03 15.80 -20.30
C SER A 311 -6.87 16.80 -20.29
N GLY A 312 -6.46 17.29 -19.11
CA GLY A 312 -5.33 18.22 -18.95
C GLY A 312 -3.98 17.62 -19.36
N ALA A 313 -3.68 16.38 -18.99
CA ALA A 313 -2.44 15.71 -19.38
C ALA A 313 -2.39 15.46 -20.90
N PHE A 314 -3.52 15.09 -21.52
CA PHE A 314 -3.61 14.99 -22.97
C PHE A 314 -3.44 16.35 -23.65
N ARG A 315 -4.10 17.39 -23.13
CA ARG A 315 -3.96 18.79 -23.58
C ARG A 315 -2.52 19.26 -23.53
N CYS A 316 -1.80 19.00 -22.45
CA CYS A 316 -0.38 19.31 -22.29
C CYS A 316 0.46 18.77 -23.45
N MET A 317 0.23 17.51 -23.84
CA MET A 317 0.94 16.91 -24.98
C MET A 317 0.41 17.46 -26.32
N ALA A 318 -0.90 17.62 -26.47
CA ALA A 318 -1.58 18.12 -27.68
C ALA A 318 -1.33 19.62 -27.98
N GLU A 319 -0.92 20.42 -26.99
CA GLU A 319 -0.45 21.82 -27.16
C GLU A 319 1.09 21.89 -27.31
N GLY A 320 1.80 20.77 -27.14
CA GLY A 320 3.25 20.67 -27.39
C GLY A 320 4.11 21.05 -26.18
N ALA A 321 3.48 21.17 -25.01
CA ALA A 321 4.20 21.36 -23.74
C ALA A 321 4.93 20.08 -23.31
N GLY A 322 4.44 18.91 -23.74
CA GLY A 322 5.15 17.64 -23.60
C GLY A 322 5.09 16.78 -24.88
N ASP A 323 5.98 15.80 -24.95
CA ASP A 323 6.10 14.83 -26.04
C ASP A 323 5.16 13.64 -25.86
N VAL A 324 4.96 13.22 -24.61
CA VAL A 324 4.18 12.02 -24.24
C VAL A 324 3.20 12.34 -23.12
N ALA A 325 1.96 11.85 -23.22
CA ALA A 325 0.95 11.93 -22.17
C ALA A 325 0.63 10.54 -21.60
N PHE A 326 0.65 10.41 -20.27
CA PHE A 326 0.22 9.20 -19.57
C PHE A 326 -1.23 9.36 -19.11
N VAL A 327 -2.16 8.63 -19.72
CA VAL A 327 -3.61 8.79 -19.56
C VAL A 327 -4.34 7.44 -19.64
N LYS A 328 -5.68 7.44 -19.59
CA LYS A 328 -6.49 6.25 -19.89
C LYS A 328 -6.76 6.17 -21.40
N HIS A 329 -6.98 4.96 -21.93
CA HIS A 329 -7.27 4.72 -23.35
C HIS A 329 -8.48 5.52 -23.88
N LEU A 330 -9.46 5.84 -23.03
CA LEU A 330 -10.64 6.65 -23.40
C LEU A 330 -10.32 8.14 -23.60
N THR A 331 -9.19 8.64 -23.10
CA THR A 331 -8.92 10.08 -23.08
C THR A 331 -8.74 10.67 -24.47
N VAL A 332 -8.12 9.96 -25.43
CA VAL A 332 -7.96 10.49 -26.78
C VAL A 332 -9.32 10.61 -27.47
N PRO A 333 -10.15 9.55 -27.57
CA PRO A 333 -11.50 9.66 -28.14
C PRO A 333 -12.40 10.69 -27.45
N GLU A 334 -12.27 10.87 -26.12
CA GLU A 334 -13.01 11.89 -25.36
C GLU A 334 -12.61 13.33 -25.72
N ASN A 335 -11.47 13.54 -26.38
CA ASN A 335 -10.89 14.87 -26.63
C ASN A 335 -10.52 15.13 -28.10
N THR A 336 -10.90 14.25 -29.02
CA THR A 336 -10.65 14.40 -30.46
C THR A 336 -11.95 14.23 -31.26
N ASP A 337 -11.87 14.46 -32.57
CA ASP A 337 -12.94 14.16 -33.53
C ASP A 337 -14.29 14.83 -33.18
N GLY A 338 -14.23 16.03 -32.57
CA GLY A 338 -15.39 16.81 -32.19
C GLY A 338 -16.06 16.40 -30.87
N ALA A 339 -15.52 15.42 -30.14
CA ALA A 339 -16.11 14.94 -28.87
C ALA A 339 -15.97 15.95 -27.72
N ASN A 340 -14.93 16.80 -27.74
CA ASN A 340 -14.72 17.85 -26.75
C ASN A 340 -14.94 19.23 -27.38
N PRO A 341 -15.93 20.02 -26.91
CA PRO A 341 -16.24 21.34 -27.46
C PRO A 341 -15.25 22.45 -27.02
N ALA A 342 -14.27 22.13 -26.17
CA ALA A 342 -13.31 23.11 -25.69
C ALA A 342 -12.40 23.61 -26.84
N PRO A 343 -12.08 24.93 -26.91
CA PRO A 343 -11.34 25.50 -28.02
C PRO A 343 -10.00 24.83 -28.36
N TRP A 344 -9.28 24.32 -27.35
CA TRP A 344 -7.99 23.64 -27.53
C TRP A 344 -8.11 22.28 -28.23
N ALA A 345 -9.29 21.65 -28.21
CA ALA A 345 -9.56 20.31 -28.75
C ALA A 345 -10.23 20.33 -30.14
N ASN A 346 -10.75 21.48 -30.59
CA ASN A 346 -11.62 21.60 -31.77
C ASN A 346 -11.05 20.98 -33.06
N ASN A 347 -9.73 21.01 -33.26
CA ASN A 347 -9.09 20.57 -34.50
C ASN A 347 -8.26 19.29 -34.34
N LEU A 348 -8.38 18.60 -33.20
CA LEU A 348 -7.61 17.39 -32.94
C LEU A 348 -8.31 16.18 -33.58
N LYS A 349 -7.57 15.39 -34.36
CA LYS A 349 -8.03 14.10 -34.88
C LYS A 349 -7.39 12.97 -34.10
N SER A 350 -8.17 11.93 -33.77
CA SER A 350 -7.61 10.75 -33.09
C SER A 350 -6.48 10.10 -33.88
N SER A 351 -6.54 10.14 -35.22
CA SER A 351 -5.53 9.58 -36.12
C SER A 351 -4.16 10.28 -36.06
N ASP A 352 -4.07 11.45 -35.43
CA ASP A 352 -2.82 12.20 -35.25
C ASP A 352 -2.00 11.69 -34.06
N PHE A 353 -2.52 10.70 -33.32
CA PHE A 353 -1.92 10.17 -32.11
C PHE A 353 -1.72 8.65 -32.19
N GLU A 354 -0.74 8.16 -31.44
CA GLU A 354 -0.41 6.74 -31.33
C GLU A 354 -0.09 6.38 -29.87
N LEU A 355 -0.14 5.09 -29.58
CA LEU A 355 0.22 4.51 -28.29
C LEU A 355 1.68 4.04 -28.32
N LEU A 356 2.37 4.20 -27.21
CA LEU A 356 3.69 3.59 -26.97
C LEU A 356 3.51 2.28 -26.21
N CYS A 357 3.98 1.19 -26.79
CA CYS A 357 3.81 -0.16 -26.26
C CYS A 357 4.99 -0.60 -25.37
N ILE A 358 4.74 -1.55 -24.47
CA ILE A 358 5.76 -2.08 -23.54
C ILE A 358 6.94 -2.72 -24.28
N ASP A 359 6.69 -3.35 -25.42
CA ASP A 359 7.70 -3.99 -26.28
C ASP A 359 8.57 -2.98 -27.05
N GLY A 360 8.30 -1.67 -26.93
CA GLY A 360 9.00 -0.60 -27.63
C GLY A 360 8.39 -0.24 -28.98
N THR A 361 7.37 -0.96 -29.45
CA THR A 361 6.63 -0.63 -30.66
C THR A 361 5.61 0.49 -30.43
N ARG A 362 4.93 0.88 -31.51
CA ARG A 362 3.85 1.86 -31.51
C ARG A 362 2.62 1.25 -32.15
N ALA A 363 1.45 1.68 -31.69
CA ALA A 363 0.17 1.19 -32.23
C ALA A 363 -0.85 2.33 -32.37
N PRO A 364 -1.86 2.18 -33.25
CA PRO A 364 -3.00 3.08 -33.27
C PRO A 364 -3.72 3.13 -31.91
N ILE A 365 -4.38 4.26 -31.59
CA ILE A 365 -5.09 4.41 -30.31
C ILE A 365 -6.20 3.36 -30.10
N THR A 366 -6.74 2.77 -31.18
CA THR A 366 -7.77 1.73 -31.14
C THR A 366 -7.23 0.38 -30.64
N ASP A 367 -5.92 0.16 -30.72
CA ASP A 367 -5.27 -1.11 -30.36
C ASP A 367 -4.87 -1.16 -28.88
N TYR A 368 -5.47 -0.33 -28.03
CA TYR A 368 -5.15 -0.23 -26.59
C TYR A 368 -5.24 -1.57 -25.84
N LEU A 369 -6.08 -2.51 -26.29
CA LEU A 369 -6.17 -3.85 -25.68
C LEU A 369 -4.85 -4.61 -25.78
N LYS A 370 -4.12 -4.43 -26.88
CA LYS A 370 -2.81 -5.05 -27.11
C LYS A 370 -1.65 -4.14 -26.69
N CYS A 371 -1.82 -2.82 -26.86
CA CYS A 371 -0.82 -1.82 -26.55
C CYS A 371 -1.26 -0.94 -25.38
N ASN A 372 -0.97 -1.38 -24.16
CA ASN A 372 -1.20 -0.62 -22.93
C ASN A 372 -0.08 -0.87 -21.92
N LEU A 373 -0.03 -0.04 -20.89
CA LEU A 373 0.93 -0.16 -19.79
C LEU A 373 0.42 -1.08 -18.67
N ALA A 374 -0.88 -1.00 -18.38
CA ALA A 374 -1.59 -1.90 -17.47
C ALA A 374 -3.10 -1.67 -17.56
N LEU A 375 -3.89 -2.69 -17.21
CA LEU A 375 -5.29 -2.52 -16.85
C LEU A 375 -5.40 -1.99 -15.41
N SER A 376 -6.09 -0.87 -15.20
CA SER A 376 -6.34 -0.35 -13.85
C SER A 376 -7.17 -1.36 -13.06
N PRO A 377 -6.76 -1.73 -11.84
CA PRO A 377 -7.61 -2.49 -10.96
C PRO A 377 -8.79 -1.60 -10.52
N ALA A 378 -9.94 -2.22 -10.28
CA ALA A 378 -11.00 -1.58 -9.54
C ALA A 378 -10.67 -1.61 -8.04
N HIS A 379 -11.34 -0.76 -7.26
CA HIS A 379 -11.25 -0.86 -5.80
C HIS A 379 -11.79 -2.22 -5.35
N ALA A 380 -11.25 -2.74 -4.27
CA ALA A 380 -11.67 -4.04 -3.76
C ALA A 380 -11.62 -4.10 -2.24
N VAL A 381 -12.53 -4.89 -1.70
CA VAL A 381 -12.58 -5.22 -0.28
C VAL A 381 -11.51 -6.26 0.04
N PHE A 382 -10.71 -5.98 1.06
CA PHE A 382 -9.68 -6.88 1.57
C PHE A 382 -9.95 -7.31 3.01
N SER A 383 -9.55 -8.54 3.33
CA SER A 383 -9.67 -9.11 4.67
C SER A 383 -8.58 -10.15 4.91
N ARG A 384 -8.52 -10.72 6.12
CA ARG A 384 -7.71 -11.92 6.39
C ARG A 384 -8.36 -13.14 5.76
N LEU A 385 -7.55 -14.13 5.37
CA LEU A 385 -8.02 -15.33 4.68
C LEU A 385 -9.13 -16.05 5.46
N GLU A 386 -8.99 -16.21 6.77
CA GLU A 386 -9.99 -16.89 7.62
C GLU A 386 -11.32 -16.14 7.74
N MET A 387 -11.37 -14.86 7.34
CA MET A 387 -12.56 -14.02 7.39
C MET A 387 -13.25 -13.87 6.02
N LYS A 388 -12.60 -14.31 4.92
CA LYS A 388 -13.05 -14.06 3.53
C LYS A 388 -14.51 -14.45 3.30
N GLU A 389 -14.89 -15.68 3.64
CA GLU A 389 -16.26 -16.18 3.45
C GLU A 389 -17.29 -15.37 4.24
N ARG A 390 -17.00 -15.08 5.51
CA ARG A 390 -17.90 -14.30 6.37
C ARG A 390 -18.07 -12.86 5.88
N VAL A 391 -17.00 -12.23 5.40
CA VAL A 391 -17.04 -10.88 4.82
C VAL A 391 -17.83 -10.90 3.51
N HIS A 392 -17.58 -11.87 2.65
CA HIS A 392 -18.31 -12.06 1.38
C HIS A 392 -19.82 -12.18 1.61
N ASP A 393 -20.23 -13.08 2.51
CA ASP A 393 -21.63 -13.29 2.88
C ASP A 393 -22.30 -12.03 3.42
N PHE A 394 -21.59 -11.29 4.28
CA PHE A 394 -22.09 -10.04 4.85
C PHE A 394 -22.31 -8.98 3.76
N LEU A 395 -21.35 -8.82 2.85
CA LEU A 395 -21.42 -7.85 1.77
C LEU A 395 -22.49 -8.20 0.75
N LEU A 396 -22.62 -9.48 0.39
CA LEU A 396 -23.65 -9.94 -0.53
C LEU A 396 -25.06 -9.66 0.03
N LYS A 397 -25.28 -9.94 1.32
CA LYS A 397 -26.56 -9.63 1.99
C LYS A 397 -26.78 -8.13 2.13
N SER A 398 -25.72 -7.37 2.41
CA SER A 398 -25.80 -5.93 2.58
C SER A 398 -26.12 -5.21 1.29
N GLN A 399 -25.46 -5.54 0.17
CA GLN A 399 -25.74 -4.88 -1.11
C GLN A 399 -27.14 -5.22 -1.66
N LYS A 400 -27.67 -6.44 -1.42
CA LYS A 400 -29.07 -6.78 -1.76
C LYS A 400 -30.08 -5.92 -1.01
N LYS A 401 -29.69 -5.40 0.14
CA LYS A 401 -30.54 -4.61 1.03
C LYS A 401 -30.34 -3.12 0.82
N TYR A 402 -29.11 -2.66 0.69
CA TYR A 402 -28.70 -1.25 0.76
C TYR A 402 -27.98 -0.75 -0.51
N GLY A 403 -27.69 -1.63 -1.46
CA GLY A 403 -27.16 -1.23 -2.77
C GLY A 403 -28.26 -0.72 -3.69
N HIS A 404 -27.89 -0.36 -4.93
CA HIS A 404 -28.84 0.15 -5.92
C HIS A 404 -29.98 -0.84 -6.22
N GLY A 405 -31.22 -0.37 -6.12
CA GLY A 405 -32.42 -1.20 -6.26
C GLY A 405 -32.64 -2.17 -5.08
N GLY A 406 -31.91 -1.98 -3.97
CA GLY A 406 -32.01 -2.80 -2.77
C GLY A 406 -33.30 -2.56 -1.98
N SER A 407 -33.71 -3.55 -1.19
CA SER A 407 -34.99 -3.51 -0.45
C SER A 407 -35.11 -2.40 0.62
N GLN A 408 -33.99 -1.79 1.01
CA GLN A 408 -33.87 -0.75 2.02
C GLN A 408 -32.84 0.32 1.63
N GLU A 409 -32.62 0.56 0.33
CA GLU A 409 -31.70 1.60 -0.17
C GLU A 409 -32.06 2.99 0.36
N ASN A 410 -33.36 3.27 0.51
CA ASN A 410 -33.88 4.53 1.05
C ASN A 410 -33.62 4.72 2.56
N ILE A 411 -33.28 3.65 3.30
CA ILE A 411 -32.94 3.71 4.73
C ILE A 411 -31.43 3.92 4.89
N PHE A 412 -30.64 3.25 4.06
CA PHE A 412 -29.20 3.42 4.00
C PHE A 412 -28.72 3.06 2.58
N SER A 413 -28.05 4.00 1.92
CA SER A 413 -27.47 3.79 0.60
C SER A 413 -25.99 3.45 0.71
N MET A 414 -25.64 2.20 0.44
CA MET A 414 -24.29 1.67 0.62
C MET A 414 -23.28 2.31 -0.34
N PHE A 415 -23.71 2.64 -1.57
CA PHE A 415 -22.87 3.18 -2.64
C PHE A 415 -23.14 4.67 -2.92
N SER A 416 -23.70 5.40 -1.95
CA SER A 416 -23.88 6.85 -2.07
C SER A 416 -23.47 7.54 -0.77
N SER A 417 -22.69 8.60 -0.89
CA SER A 417 -22.36 9.52 0.20
C SER A 417 -23.11 10.85 0.12
N ALA A 418 -24.18 10.95 -0.66
CA ALA A 418 -24.91 12.20 -0.86
C ALA A 418 -25.44 12.85 0.44
N ASP A 419 -25.72 12.04 1.47
CA ASP A 419 -26.19 12.51 2.79
C ASP A 419 -25.05 12.98 3.70
N TYR A 420 -23.80 12.93 3.23
CA TYR A 420 -22.59 13.28 3.98
C TYR A 420 -21.84 14.44 3.30
N VAL A 421 -20.99 15.13 4.06
CA VAL A 421 -20.21 16.26 3.54
C VAL A 421 -19.14 15.78 2.54
N GLU A 422 -18.52 14.65 2.82
CA GLU A 422 -17.49 14.04 2.01
C GLU A 422 -18.06 12.98 1.05
N LYS A 423 -17.35 12.74 -0.06
CA LYS A 423 -17.73 11.79 -1.11
C LYS A 423 -16.90 10.52 -1.04
N ASP A 424 -17.33 9.48 -1.74
CA ASP A 424 -16.61 8.19 -1.84
C ASP A 424 -16.29 7.58 -0.46
N LEU A 425 -17.26 7.63 0.46
CA LEU A 425 -17.07 7.11 1.83
C LEU A 425 -17.37 5.61 1.86
N LEU A 426 -16.44 4.80 2.37
CA LEU A 426 -16.40 3.33 2.39
C LEU A 426 -16.25 2.68 1.01
N PHE A 427 -16.98 3.17 0.02
CA PHE A 427 -16.95 2.75 -1.38
C PHE A 427 -17.07 3.98 -2.26
N LYS A 428 -16.67 3.89 -3.53
CA LYS A 428 -16.93 4.99 -4.47
C LYS A 428 -18.43 5.19 -4.69
N ASP A 429 -18.83 6.45 -4.82
CA ASP A 429 -20.23 6.81 -5.13
C ASP A 429 -20.63 6.36 -6.54
N SER A 430 -19.66 6.08 -7.41
CA SER A 430 -19.89 5.51 -8.75
C SER A 430 -20.09 3.99 -8.77
N THR A 431 -19.99 3.32 -7.61
CA THR A 431 -20.11 1.86 -7.50
C THR A 431 -21.53 1.41 -7.85
N GLN A 432 -21.64 0.56 -8.87
CA GLN A 432 -22.91 -0.04 -9.25
C GLN A 432 -23.26 -1.25 -8.38
N CYS A 433 -22.27 -2.10 -8.10
CA CYS A 433 -22.40 -3.25 -7.22
C CYS A 433 -21.03 -3.78 -6.77
N LEU A 434 -21.02 -4.76 -5.86
CA LEU A 434 -19.83 -5.54 -5.52
C LEU A 434 -19.86 -6.89 -6.23
N VAL A 435 -18.76 -7.24 -6.88
CA VAL A 435 -18.58 -8.51 -7.63
C VAL A 435 -17.63 -9.43 -6.88
N SER A 436 -17.98 -10.72 -6.78
CA SER A 436 -17.15 -11.74 -6.11
C SER A 436 -15.78 -11.87 -6.76
N ILE A 437 -14.74 -12.11 -5.94
CA ILE A 437 -13.38 -12.41 -6.40
C ILE A 437 -13.03 -13.85 -5.97
N GLU A 438 -12.85 -14.72 -6.96
CA GLU A 438 -12.55 -16.14 -6.72
C GLU A 438 -11.12 -16.36 -6.20
N THR A 439 -10.13 -15.64 -6.74
CA THR A 439 -8.74 -15.78 -6.30
C THR A 439 -8.52 -15.23 -4.89
N ASN A 440 -7.65 -15.90 -4.11
CA ASN A 440 -7.13 -15.37 -2.85
C ASN A 440 -5.82 -14.61 -3.05
N ASN A 441 -5.23 -14.68 -4.24
CA ASN A 441 -3.94 -14.11 -4.55
C ASN A 441 -4.14 -12.70 -5.11
N TYR A 442 -3.68 -11.69 -4.36
CA TYR A 442 -3.75 -10.30 -4.77
C TYR A 442 -2.98 -10.02 -6.07
N LYS A 443 -1.95 -10.81 -6.40
CA LYS A 443 -1.20 -10.68 -7.66
C LYS A 443 -2.08 -11.01 -8.85
N ASP A 444 -2.87 -12.07 -8.76
CA ASP A 444 -3.80 -12.49 -9.82
C ASP A 444 -4.93 -11.46 -9.97
N PHE A 445 -5.40 -10.88 -8.86
CA PHE A 445 -6.38 -9.79 -8.89
C PHE A 445 -5.84 -8.53 -9.58
N LEU A 446 -4.60 -8.13 -9.26
CA LEU A 446 -3.97 -6.95 -9.86
C LEU A 446 -3.54 -7.19 -11.33
N GLY A 447 -3.28 -8.44 -11.73
CA GLY A 447 -2.82 -8.77 -13.06
C GLY A 447 -1.56 -7.98 -13.44
N ASP A 448 -1.54 -7.38 -14.64
CA ASP A 448 -0.40 -6.60 -15.11
C ASP A 448 -0.11 -5.34 -14.30
N TYR A 449 -1.08 -4.82 -13.55
CA TYR A 449 -0.85 -3.70 -12.64
C TYR A 449 0.12 -4.07 -11.51
N PHE A 450 0.15 -5.35 -11.09
CA PHE A 450 1.08 -5.85 -10.07
C PHE A 450 2.54 -5.50 -10.40
N LYS A 451 2.95 -5.71 -11.67
CA LYS A 451 4.31 -5.41 -12.13
C LYS A 451 4.67 -3.92 -11.99
N SER A 452 3.69 -3.04 -12.17
CA SER A 452 3.90 -1.60 -11.99
C SER A 452 4.09 -1.27 -10.51
N MET A 453 3.26 -1.85 -9.63
CA MET A 453 3.40 -1.64 -8.19
C MET A 453 4.68 -2.26 -7.62
N GLU A 454 5.09 -3.43 -8.11
CA GLU A 454 6.36 -4.04 -7.74
C GLU A 454 7.53 -3.12 -8.10
N GLY A 455 7.52 -2.52 -9.30
CA GLY A 455 8.47 -1.50 -9.71
C GLY A 455 8.48 -0.30 -8.77
N LEU A 456 7.33 0.32 -8.47
CA LEU A 456 7.24 1.47 -7.57
C LEU A 456 7.72 1.20 -6.15
N ASN A 457 7.53 -0.03 -5.66
CA ASN A 457 7.91 -0.40 -4.30
C ASN A 457 9.33 -0.97 -4.24
N ALA A 458 9.99 -1.21 -5.38
CA ALA A 458 11.36 -1.70 -5.42
C ALA A 458 12.39 -0.70 -4.88
N CYS A 459 12.05 0.60 -4.87
CA CYS A 459 12.96 1.65 -4.43
C CYS A 459 12.58 2.34 -3.12
N ALA A 460 11.56 1.84 -2.41
CA ALA A 460 11.15 2.47 -1.16
C ALA A 460 12.34 2.42 -0.16
N PRO A 461 12.90 3.58 0.26
CA PRO A 461 13.77 3.59 1.42
C PRO A 461 12.93 3.20 2.64
N SER A 462 13.60 2.70 3.68
CA SER A 462 13.09 2.15 4.95
C SER A 462 12.09 3.02 5.75
N GLY A 463 11.53 4.11 5.18
CA GLY A 463 10.56 5.02 5.80
C GLY A 463 9.12 4.88 5.29
N GLU A 464 8.87 4.92 3.96
CA GLU A 464 7.52 4.64 3.42
C GLU A 464 7.26 3.12 3.28
N SER A 465 8.32 2.32 3.22
CA SER A 465 8.28 0.86 3.25
C SER A 465 8.04 0.26 4.64
N GLY A 466 7.96 1.08 5.70
CA GLY A 466 7.95 0.58 7.08
C GLY A 466 6.85 -0.45 7.33
N LEU A 467 5.64 -0.23 6.79
CA LEU A 467 4.56 -1.20 6.91
C LEU A 467 4.84 -2.50 6.13
N ILE A 468 5.33 -2.42 4.89
CA ILE A 468 5.63 -3.62 4.09
C ILE A 468 6.75 -4.42 4.76
N GLU A 469 7.81 -3.76 5.20
CA GLU A 469 8.91 -4.37 5.94
C GLU A 469 8.41 -5.04 7.24
N THR A 470 7.58 -4.34 8.01
CA THR A 470 6.94 -4.87 9.23
C THR A 470 6.04 -6.07 8.93
N CYS A 471 5.32 -6.02 7.81
CA CYS A 471 4.40 -7.08 7.38
C CYS A 471 5.10 -8.33 6.84
N GLU A 472 6.23 -8.15 6.13
CA GLU A 472 7.07 -9.21 5.60
C GLU A 472 8.06 -9.76 6.64
N PHE A 473 8.19 -9.09 7.78
CA PHE A 473 9.01 -9.56 8.89
C PHE A 473 8.54 -10.93 9.38
N ASP A 474 9.36 -11.95 9.11
CA ASP A 474 9.16 -13.31 9.60
C ASP A 474 9.97 -13.51 10.89
N VAL A 475 9.27 -13.72 12.00
CA VAL A 475 9.87 -14.00 13.32
C VAL A 475 10.76 -15.26 13.29
N CYS A 476 10.54 -16.15 12.32
CA CYS A 476 11.32 -17.38 12.13
C CYS A 476 12.51 -17.22 11.17
N HIS A 477 12.77 -16.02 10.64
CA HIS A 477 13.90 -15.80 9.74
C HIS A 477 15.24 -15.91 10.51
N ILE A 478 15.96 -16.98 10.26
CA ILE A 478 17.39 -17.08 10.60
C ILE A 478 18.11 -16.12 9.63
N PRO A 479 18.76 -15.05 10.11
CA PRO A 479 19.50 -14.17 9.20
C PRO A 479 20.49 -15.02 8.40
N LYS A 480 20.46 -14.88 7.07
CA LYS A 480 21.52 -15.42 6.21
C LYS A 480 22.83 -14.86 6.75
N LYS A 481 23.80 -15.74 7.03
CA LYS A 481 25.15 -15.39 7.50
C LYS A 481 25.64 -14.16 6.71
N VAL A 482 25.85 -13.05 7.42
CA VAL A 482 26.62 -11.90 6.92
C VAL A 482 28.10 -12.26 7.00
#